data_AF-A0A8H3L8F0-F1
#
_entry.id   AF-A0A8H3L8F0-F1
#
_cell.length_a   1.000
_cell.length_b   1.000
_cell.length_c   1.000
_cell.angle_alpha   90.00
_cell.angle_beta   90.00
_cell.angle_gamma   90.00
#
_symmetry.space_group_name_H-M   'P 1'
#
loop_
_entity.id
_entity.type
_entity.pdbx_description
1 polymer ?
#
loop_
_entity_poly.entity_id
_entity_poly.type
_entity_poly.pdbx_seq_one_letter_code
_entity_poly.pdbx_strand_id
1 'polypeptide(L)'
;MKVILKKLEKLEFLDVYRGFILLLALKVQKRLGNEVWIAVMIAITRKRQYKKVNFTQDEKDNILKLETVLFSVNISVEEFELLMALEANSNCEFYAGKDQNLEEVIQQLDTALPSELQGFKTPLRRLFYALDIWELSS
;
A
#
# COMPACT_ATOMS: atom_id res chain seq x y z
N MET A 1 -29.25 -10.26 1.51
CA MET A 1 -29.17 -8.81 1.81
C MET A 1 -28.02 -8.46 2.77
N LYS A 2 -27.94 -9.03 4.00
CA LYS A 2 -26.83 -8.77 4.96
C LYS A 2 -25.40 -9.02 4.42
N VAL A 3 -25.20 -10.06 3.59
CA VAL A 3 -23.87 -10.37 3.00
C VAL A 3 -23.46 -9.33 1.96
N ILE A 4 -24.42 -8.74 1.23
CA ILE A 4 -24.16 -7.72 0.21
C ILE A 4 -23.80 -6.40 0.88
N LEU A 5 -24.51 -6.03 1.95
CA LEU A 5 -24.21 -4.84 2.77
C LEU A 5 -22.81 -4.92 3.40
N LYS A 6 -22.45 -6.05 4.03
CA LYS A 6 -21.09 -6.24 4.57
C LYS A 6 -20.00 -6.17 3.50
N LYS A 7 -20.27 -6.64 2.28
CA LYS A 7 -19.33 -6.52 1.16
C LYS A 7 -19.20 -5.06 0.69
N LEU A 8 -20.28 -4.30 0.63
CA LEU A 8 -20.29 -2.89 0.28
C LEU A 8 -19.56 -2.04 1.32
N GLU A 9 -19.86 -2.21 2.61
CA GLU A 9 -19.17 -1.53 3.72
C GLU A 9 -17.66 -1.81 3.70
N LYS A 10 -17.27 -3.07 3.41
CA LYS A 10 -15.86 -3.44 3.26
C LYS A 10 -15.21 -2.76 2.05
N LEU A 11 -15.91 -2.65 0.92
CA LEU A 11 -15.39 -2.00 -0.29
C LEU A 11 -15.22 -0.51 -0.07
N GLU A 12 -16.21 0.17 0.54
CA GLU A 12 -16.14 1.58 0.89
C GLU A 12 -15.02 1.86 1.90
N PHE A 13 -14.88 1.01 2.92
CA PHE A 13 -13.78 1.13 3.89
C PHE A 13 -12.42 1.01 3.21
N LEU A 14 -12.26 0.05 2.29
CA LEU A 14 -11.00 -0.14 1.55
C LEU A 14 -10.71 0.99 0.57
N ASP A 15 -11.74 1.63 0.00
CA ASP A 15 -11.58 2.72 -0.99
C ASP A 15 -10.83 3.92 -0.40
N VAL A 16 -11.11 4.23 0.87
CA VAL A 16 -10.42 5.30 1.61
C VAL A 16 -8.91 5.08 1.65
N TYR A 17 -8.45 3.86 1.96
CA TYR A 17 -7.03 3.55 2.03
C TYR A 17 -6.34 3.53 0.67
N ARG A 18 -7.08 3.31 -0.43
CA ARG A 18 -6.49 3.30 -1.78
C ARG A 18 -5.85 4.62 -2.16
N GLY A 19 -6.51 5.73 -1.85
CA GLY A 19 -5.98 7.06 -2.14
C GLY A 19 -4.60 7.27 -1.50
N PHE A 20 -4.46 6.87 -0.24
CA PHE A 20 -3.19 6.97 0.48
C PHE A 20 -2.15 5.95 0.01
N ILE A 21 -2.55 4.74 -0.36
CA ILE A 21 -1.64 3.73 -0.94
C ILE A 21 -1.10 4.21 -2.29
N LEU A 22 -1.96 4.77 -3.13
CA LEU A 22 -1.56 5.38 -4.41
C LEU A 22 -0.58 6.54 -4.16
N LEU A 23 -0.88 7.42 -3.20
CA LEU A 23 0.01 8.52 -2.84
C LEU A 23 1.38 8.02 -2.35
N LEU A 24 1.40 6.97 -1.51
CA LEU A 24 2.64 6.32 -1.07
C LEU A 24 3.42 5.78 -2.28
N ALA A 25 2.76 5.06 -3.18
CA ALA A 25 3.38 4.49 -4.39
C ALA A 25 3.99 5.58 -5.28
N LEU A 26 3.29 6.69 -5.50
CA LEU A 26 3.80 7.83 -6.26
C LEU A 26 5.03 8.48 -5.59
N LYS A 27 5.01 8.63 -4.26
CA LYS A 27 6.15 9.16 -3.49
C LYS A 27 7.36 8.22 -3.52
N VAL A 28 7.14 6.91 -3.52
CA VAL A 28 8.19 5.89 -3.69
C VAL A 28 8.76 5.95 -5.10
N GLN A 29 7.91 5.98 -6.14
CA GLN A 29 8.33 6.12 -7.53
C GLN A 29 9.19 7.36 -7.75
N LYS A 30 8.79 8.51 -7.19
CA LYS A 30 9.56 9.77 -7.29
C LYS A 30 10.97 9.62 -6.72
N ARG A 31 11.14 8.87 -5.62
CA ARG A 31 12.43 8.67 -4.95
C ARG A 31 13.31 7.63 -5.64
N LEU A 32 12.72 6.61 -6.26
CA LEU A 32 13.45 5.56 -6.97
C LEU A 32 13.86 5.97 -8.39
N GLY A 33 13.08 6.86 -9.03
CA GLY A 33 13.16 7.10 -10.45
C GLY A 33 12.39 6.05 -11.26
N ASN A 34 11.97 6.44 -12.46
CA ASN A 34 10.99 5.68 -13.25
C ASN A 34 11.49 4.29 -13.66
N GLU A 35 12.75 4.17 -14.07
CA GLU A 35 13.32 2.89 -14.52
C GLU A 35 13.36 1.86 -13.38
N VAL A 36 13.88 2.27 -12.22
CA VAL A 36 13.95 1.42 -11.03
C VAL A 36 12.55 1.05 -10.55
N TRP A 37 11.62 2.01 -10.56
CA TRP A 37 10.21 1.77 -10.21
C TRP A 37 9.56 0.68 -11.09
N ILE A 38 9.73 0.77 -12.41
CA ILE A 38 9.18 -0.23 -13.34
C ILE A 38 9.76 -1.62 -13.02
N ALA A 39 11.08 -1.71 -12.82
CA ALA A 39 11.72 -2.99 -12.50
C ALA A 39 11.22 -3.58 -11.17
N VAL A 40 11.05 -2.74 -10.14
CA VAL A 40 10.49 -3.13 -8.83
C VAL A 40 9.06 -3.66 -8.98
N MET A 41 8.20 -2.95 -9.70
CA MET A 41 6.81 -3.35 -9.87
C MET A 41 6.68 -4.66 -10.66
N ILE A 42 7.53 -4.88 -11.67
CA ILE A 42 7.64 -6.15 -12.37
C ILE A 42 8.04 -7.27 -11.40
N ALA A 43 9.07 -7.05 -10.58
CA ALA A 43 9.57 -8.04 -9.63
C ALA A 43 8.50 -8.43 -8.59
N ILE A 44 7.84 -7.45 -7.97
CA ILE A 44 6.75 -7.66 -7.00
C ILE A 44 5.58 -8.41 -7.66
N THR A 45 5.16 -7.99 -8.85
CA THR A 45 4.06 -8.62 -9.57
C THR A 45 4.39 -10.07 -9.93
N ARG A 46 5.61 -10.33 -10.41
CA ARG A 46 6.10 -11.67 -10.70
C ARG A 46 6.11 -12.55 -9.45
N LYS A 47 6.69 -12.05 -8.35
CA LYS A 47 6.74 -12.76 -7.07
C LYS A 47 5.33 -13.20 -6.63
N ARG A 48 4.35 -12.29 -6.74
CA ARG A 48 2.94 -12.55 -6.43
C ARG A 48 2.30 -13.59 -7.37
N GLN A 49 2.38 -13.36 -8.68
CA GLN A 49 1.73 -14.23 -9.69
C GLN A 49 2.25 -15.67 -9.63
N TYR A 50 3.56 -15.84 -9.45
CA TYR A 50 4.19 -17.16 -9.39
C TYR A 50 4.30 -17.70 -7.95
N LYS A 51 3.70 -17.03 -6.95
CA LYS A 51 3.76 -17.39 -5.52
C LYS A 51 5.18 -17.70 -5.05
N LYS A 52 6.17 -16.96 -5.56
CA LYS A 52 7.58 -17.13 -5.18
C LYS A 52 7.84 -16.45 -3.85
N VAL A 53 8.71 -17.05 -3.05
CA VAL A 53 9.14 -16.47 -1.77
C VAL A 53 10.18 -15.38 -1.98
N ASN A 54 11.00 -15.48 -3.04
CA ASN A 54 12.19 -14.65 -3.24
C ASN A 54 12.25 -14.01 -4.64
N PHE A 55 12.97 -12.89 -4.71
CA PHE A 55 13.36 -12.20 -5.95
C PHE A 55 14.54 -12.89 -6.64
N THR A 56 14.66 -12.74 -7.97
CA THR A 56 15.83 -13.23 -8.73
C THR A 56 17.05 -12.35 -8.49
N GLN A 57 18.24 -12.87 -8.83
CA GLN A 57 19.49 -12.13 -8.66
C GLN A 57 19.46 -10.77 -9.38
N ASP A 58 18.96 -10.73 -10.62
CA ASP A 58 18.85 -9.49 -11.41
C ASP A 58 17.79 -8.51 -10.88
N GLU A 59 16.90 -8.96 -10.00
CA GLU A 59 15.90 -8.09 -9.35
C GLU A 59 16.43 -7.50 -8.04
N LYS A 60 17.38 -8.15 -7.37
CA LYS A 60 17.84 -7.80 -6.02
C LYS A 60 18.34 -6.37 -5.92
N ASP A 61 19.08 -5.88 -6.90
CA ASP A 61 19.64 -4.53 -6.85
C ASP A 61 18.54 -3.46 -6.84
N ASN A 62 17.47 -3.66 -7.62
CA ASN A 62 16.34 -2.74 -7.65
C ASN A 62 15.47 -2.88 -6.38
N ILE A 63 15.34 -4.09 -5.83
CA ILE A 63 14.66 -4.31 -4.55
C ILE A 63 15.44 -3.71 -3.38
N LEU A 64 16.78 -3.72 -3.39
CA LEU A 64 17.60 -3.07 -2.37
C LEU A 64 17.42 -1.55 -2.38
N LYS A 65 17.28 -0.96 -3.57
CA LYS A 65 16.93 0.47 -3.70
C LYS A 65 15.56 0.77 -3.12
N LEU A 66 14.56 -0.08 -3.40
CA LEU A 66 13.24 0.01 -2.77
C LEU A 66 13.36 -0.06 -1.25
N GLU A 67 14.05 -1.06 -0.73
CA GLU A 67 14.25 -1.27 0.71
C GLU A 67 14.88 -0.04 1.36
N THR A 68 15.89 0.56 0.74
CA THR A 68 16.53 1.78 1.24
C THR A 68 15.54 2.94 1.35
N VAL A 69 14.69 3.13 0.33
CA VAL A 69 13.66 4.19 0.35
C VAL A 69 12.62 3.93 1.44
N LEU A 70 12.13 2.70 1.57
CA LEU A 70 11.10 2.35 2.54
C LEU A 70 11.63 2.34 3.98
N PHE A 71 12.89 1.95 4.18
CA PHE A 71 13.55 1.95 5.48
C PHE A 71 13.59 3.35 6.10
N SER A 72 13.75 4.40 5.27
CA SER A 72 13.71 5.80 5.75
C SER A 72 12.40 6.19 6.45
N VAL A 73 11.33 5.41 6.23
CA VAL A 73 10.00 5.59 6.84
C VAL A 73 9.49 4.35 7.55
N ASN A 74 10.40 3.43 7.91
CA ASN A 74 10.11 2.23 8.70
C ASN A 74 9.04 1.30 8.08
N ILE A 75 8.96 1.26 6.75
CA ILE A 75 8.13 0.29 6.00
C ILE A 75 9.04 -0.81 5.48
N SER A 76 8.65 -2.08 5.66
CA SER A 76 9.36 -3.20 5.03
C SER A 76 8.91 -3.42 3.58
N VAL A 77 9.73 -4.09 2.77
CA VAL A 77 9.34 -4.48 1.41
C VAL A 77 8.08 -5.37 1.43
N GLU A 78 7.95 -6.24 2.43
CA GLU A 78 6.79 -7.11 2.59
C GLU A 78 5.51 -6.34 2.92
N GLU A 79 5.60 -5.34 3.81
CA GLU A 79 4.48 -4.44 4.11
C GLU A 79 4.06 -3.64 2.86
N PHE A 80 5.04 -3.16 2.09
CA PHE A 80 4.76 -2.47 0.83
C PHE A 80 4.10 -3.40 -0.21
N GLU A 81 4.57 -4.64 -0.35
CA GLU A 81 3.94 -5.64 -1.22
C GLU A 81 2.48 -5.91 -0.85
N LEU A 82 2.17 -5.95 0.46
CA LEU A 82 0.81 -6.11 0.98
C LEU A 82 -0.07 -4.91 0.63
N LEU A 83 0.44 -3.68 0.77
CA LEU A 83 -0.27 -2.45 0.39
C LEU A 83 -0.57 -2.42 -1.12
N MET A 84 0.42 -2.76 -1.95
CA MET A 84 0.23 -2.89 -3.40
C MET A 84 -0.70 -4.05 -3.78
N ALA A 85 -0.87 -5.06 -2.91
CA ALA A 85 -1.85 -6.13 -3.13
C ALA A 85 -3.27 -5.67 -2.80
N LEU A 86 -3.40 -4.81 -1.80
CA LEU A 86 -4.68 -4.21 -1.42
C LEU A 86 -5.21 -3.28 -2.53
N GLU A 87 -4.31 -2.53 -3.17
CA GLU A 87 -4.64 -1.69 -4.33
C GLU A 87 -5.09 -2.53 -5.53
N ALA A 88 -4.31 -3.56 -5.90
CA ALA A 88 -4.57 -4.40 -7.08
C ALA A 88 -5.78 -5.35 -6.95
N ASN A 89 -6.15 -5.80 -5.75
CA ASN A 89 -7.30 -6.70 -5.51
C ASN A 89 -8.65 -5.98 -5.49
N SER A 90 -8.64 -4.70 -5.79
CA SER A 90 -9.81 -3.86 -5.80
C SER A 90 -10.29 -3.72 -7.24
N ASN A 91 -11.47 -4.25 -7.55
CA ASN A 91 -12.04 -4.14 -8.90
C ASN A 91 -12.03 -2.68 -9.35
N CYS A 92 -11.57 -2.44 -10.59
CA CYS A 92 -11.43 -1.13 -11.25
C CYS A 92 -12.70 -0.23 -11.33
N GLU A 93 -13.78 -0.54 -10.61
CA GLU A 93 -15.10 0.07 -10.82
C GLU A 93 -15.59 1.01 -9.70
N PHE A 94 -14.82 1.23 -8.64
CA PHE A 94 -15.18 2.25 -7.65
C PHE A 94 -13.98 3.15 -7.40
N TYR A 95 -13.90 4.22 -8.19
CA TYR A 95 -13.26 5.47 -7.81
C TYR A 95 -14.37 6.37 -7.26
N ALA A 96 -14.59 6.34 -5.96
CA ALA A 96 -15.30 7.41 -5.27
C ALA A 96 -14.28 8.08 -4.35
N GLY A 97 -13.40 8.91 -4.95
CA GLY A 97 -12.48 9.76 -4.22
C GLY A 97 -13.27 10.64 -3.24
N LYS A 98 -13.36 10.18 -1.99
CA LYS A 98 -13.75 11.02 -0.87
C LYS A 98 -12.46 11.61 -0.33
N ASP A 99 -12.30 12.91 -0.48
CA ASP A 99 -11.26 13.68 0.21
C ASP A 99 -11.50 13.54 1.72
N GLN A 100 -10.86 12.55 2.33
CA GLN A 100 -10.87 12.34 3.78
C GLN A 100 -9.51 12.73 4.35
N ASN A 101 -9.53 13.38 5.51
CA ASN A 101 -8.32 13.83 6.19
C ASN A 101 -7.59 12.62 6.80
N LEU A 102 -6.26 12.61 6.70
CA LEU A 102 -5.36 11.63 7.28
C LEU A 102 -5.70 11.25 8.74
N GLU A 103 -5.97 12.23 9.60
CA GLU A 103 -6.31 11.99 11.01
C GLU A 103 -7.60 11.17 11.17
N GLU A 104 -8.62 11.47 10.37
CA GLU A 104 -9.91 10.76 10.41
C GLU A 104 -9.75 9.29 9.99
N VAL A 105 -8.89 9.03 9.00
CA VAL A 105 -8.65 7.67 8.50
C VAL A 105 -7.82 6.84 9.49
N ILE A 106 -6.83 7.45 10.15
CA ILE A 106 -6.08 6.80 11.24
C ILE A 106 -7.04 6.39 12.37
N GLN A 107 -7.95 7.27 12.77
CA GLN A 107 -8.90 6.98 13.84
C GLN A 107 -9.88 5.85 13.48
N GLN A 108 -10.31 5.77 12.21
CA GLN A 108 -11.12 4.65 11.70
C GLN A 108 -10.34 3.33 11.67
N LEU A 109 -9.06 3.36 11.29
CA LEU A 109 -8.19 2.19 11.32
C LEU A 109 -8.09 1.57 12.73
N ASP A 110 -8.05 2.41 13.76
CA ASP A 110 -7.91 1.94 15.13
C ASP A 110 -9.21 1.45 15.76
N THR A 111 -10.36 1.93 15.30
CA THR A 111 -11.67 1.69 15.95
C THR A 111 -12.61 0.76 15.20
N ALA A 112 -12.51 0.68 13.86
CA ALA A 112 -13.54 0.05 13.02
C ALA A 112 -13.00 -1.00 12.03
N LEU A 113 -11.73 -1.39 12.12
CA LEU A 113 -11.12 -2.34 11.17
C LEU A 113 -11.73 -3.75 11.29
N PRO A 114 -12.34 -4.29 10.21
CA PRO A 114 -12.90 -5.64 10.21
C PRO A 114 -11.84 -6.71 10.54
N SER A 115 -12.23 -7.79 11.21
CA SER A 115 -11.34 -8.88 11.63
C SER A 115 -10.51 -9.47 10.48
N GLU A 116 -11.09 -9.53 9.29
CA GLU A 116 -10.49 -10.08 8.08
C GLU A 116 -9.43 -9.15 7.47
N LEU A 117 -9.36 -7.90 7.93
CA LEU A 117 -8.39 -6.89 7.48
C LEU A 117 -7.33 -6.58 8.54
N GLN A 118 -7.33 -7.29 9.68
CA GLN A 118 -6.38 -7.07 10.78
C GLN A 118 -4.91 -7.25 10.35
N GLY A 119 -4.64 -8.07 9.31
CA GLY A 119 -3.30 -8.18 8.72
C GLY A 119 -2.80 -6.89 8.05
N PHE A 120 -3.69 -5.95 7.71
CA PHE A 120 -3.37 -4.67 7.06
C PHE A 120 -3.28 -3.49 8.03
N LYS A 121 -3.94 -3.54 9.19
CA LYS A 121 -3.22 -3.40 10.47
C LYS A 121 -2.08 -2.36 10.53
N THR A 122 -0.95 -2.96 10.87
CA THR A 122 0.36 -2.33 10.97
C THR A 122 0.82 -1.70 9.65
N PRO A 123 0.69 -2.35 8.46
CA PRO A 123 1.06 -1.72 7.20
C PRO A 123 0.37 -0.37 6.95
N LEU A 124 -0.94 -0.27 7.19
CA LEU A 124 -1.71 0.96 6.97
C LEU A 124 -1.29 2.06 7.95
N ARG A 125 -1.07 1.71 9.22
CA ARG A 125 -0.58 2.66 10.22
C ARG A 125 0.79 3.22 9.85
N ARG A 126 1.72 2.38 9.39
CA ARG A 126 3.05 2.80 8.95
C ARG A 126 3.01 3.63 7.68
N LEU A 127 2.10 3.31 6.76
CA LEU A 127 1.84 4.12 5.57
C LEU A 127 1.47 5.56 5.96
N PHE A 128 0.63 5.78 6.95
CA PHE A 128 0.28 7.14 7.38
C PHE A 128 1.47 7.89 7.99
N TYR A 129 2.23 7.25 8.86
CA TYR A 129 3.47 7.85 9.39
C TYR A 129 4.50 8.18 8.30
N ALA A 130 4.61 7.32 7.28
CA ALA A 130 5.49 7.57 6.15
C ALA A 130 5.09 8.81 5.36
N LEU A 131 3.79 9.00 5.14
CA LEU A 131 3.26 10.19 4.47
C LEU A 131 3.57 11.44 5.29
N ASP A 132 3.33 11.43 6.61
CA ASP A 132 3.65 12.55 7.49
C ASP A 132 5.14 12.93 7.44
N ILE A 133 6.04 11.95 7.60
CA ILE A 133 7.50 12.18 7.53
C ILE A 133 7.88 12.82 6.20
N TRP A 134 7.30 12.34 5.10
CA TRP A 134 7.61 12.82 3.76
C TRP A 134 6.91 14.11 3.34
N GLU A 135 5.86 14.56 4.05
CA GLU A 135 5.28 15.90 3.88
C GLU A 135 6.07 16.94 4.69
N LEU A 136 6.49 16.59 5.91
CA LEU A 136 7.28 17.46 6.79
C LEU A 136 8.73 17.71 6.30
N SER A 137 9.21 16.91 5.34
CA SER A 137 10.57 16.99 4.78
C SER A 137 10.65 17.56 3.36
N SER A 138 9.51 17.99 2.81
CA SER A 138 9.39 18.68 1.50
C SER A 138 9.34 20.18 1.63
#